data_AF-A0A527VW29-F1
#
_entry.id   AF-A0A527VW29-F1
#
_cell.length_a   1.000
_cell.length_b   1.000
_cell.length_c   1.000
_cell.angle_alpha   90.00
_cell.angle_beta   90.00
_cell.angle_gamma   90.00
#
_symmetry.space_group_name_H-M   'P 1'
#
loop_
_entity.id
_entity.type
_entity.pdbx_description
1 polymer ?
#
loop_
_entity_poly.entity_id
_entity_poly.type
_entity_poly.pdbx_seq_one_letter_code
_entity_poly.pdbx_strand_id
1 'polypeptide(L)' 'IYTHVERVGRTSMVLKVEAWAQRYLTDLMEKVTHADFVMVALDGEGKPKPIPAES' A
#
# COMPACT_ATOMS: atom_id res chain seq x y z
N ILE A 1 -10.65 1.89 3.63
CA ILE A 1 -9.35 2.02 2.94
C ILE A 1 -9.07 0.68 2.27
N TYR A 2 -8.73 0.69 0.99
CA TYR A 2 -8.31 -0.50 0.24
C TYR A 2 -6.81 -0.41 -0.04
N THR A 3 -6.12 -1.55 0.05
CA THR A 3 -4.68 -1.62 -0.18
C THR A 3 -4.34 -2.83 -1.03
N HIS A 4 -3.46 -2.65 -2.01
CA HIS A 4 -2.99 -3.71 -2.89
C HIS A 4 -1.48 -3.59 -3.13
N VAL A 5 -0.77 -4.72 -3.09
CA VAL A 5 0.64 -4.77 -3.48
C VAL A 5 0.69 -4.83 -5.00
N GLU A 6 1.11 -3.74 -5.62
CA GLU A 6 1.17 -3.65 -7.09
C GLU A 6 2.42 -4.34 -7.64
N ARG A 7 3.55 -4.20 -6.93
CA ARG A 7 4.83 -4.78 -7.33
C ARG A 7 5.75 -4.98 -6.13
N VAL A 8 6.45 -6.10 -6.12
CA VAL A 8 7.53 -6.39 -5.17
C VAL A 8 8.86 -6.38 -5.92
N GLY A 9 9.82 -5.59 -5.45
CA GLY A 9 11.22 -5.62 -5.85
C GLY A 9 12.07 -6.36 -4.81
N ARG A 10 13.40 -6.32 -4.95
CA ARG A 10 14.29 -7.03 -4.01
C ARG A 10 14.12 -6.55 -2.57
N THR A 11 14.16 -5.24 -2.32
CA THR A 11 14.09 -4.65 -0.96
C THR A 11 12.97 -3.62 -0.81
N SER A 12 12.11 -3.48 -1.80
CA SER A 12 11.03 -2.48 -1.82
C SER A 12 9.76 -3.03 -2.43
N MET A 13 8.63 -2.41 -2.13
CA MET A 13 7.35 -2.71 -2.74
C MET A 13 6.59 -1.43 -3.06
N VAL A 14 5.70 -1.52 -4.05
CA VAL A 14 4.72 -0.47 -4.36
C VAL A 14 3.37 -0.89 -3.81
N LEU A 15 2.82 -0.10 -2.90
CA LEU A 15 1.48 -0.27 -2.34
C LEU A 15 0.54 0.75 -2.97
N LYS A 16 -0.46 0.27 -3.70
CA LYS A 16 -1.59 1.09 -4.12
C LYS A 16 -2.56 1.21 -2.95
N VAL A 17 -2.89 2.43 -2.56
CA VAL A 17 -3.82 2.72 -1.46
C VAL A 17 -4.94 3.59 -1.97
N GLU A 18 -6.17 3.22 -1.63
CA GLU A 18 -7.37 3.98 -1.95
C GLU A 18 -8.19 4.25 -0.69
N ALA A 19 -8.51 5.52 -0.48
CA ALA A 19 -9.47 5.93 0.53
C ALA A 19 -10.83 6.17 -0.12
N TRP A 20 -11.85 5.56 0.48
CA TRP A 20 -13.24 5.72 0.06
C TRP A 20 -14.07 6.19 1.25
N ALA A 21 -14.93 7.17 1.01
CA ALA A 21 -15.86 7.69 2.00
C ALA A 21 -17.29 7.47 1.52
N GLN A 22 -18.17 7.08 2.44
CA GLN A 22 -19.61 7.06 2.20
C GLN A 22 -20.18 8.46 2.44
N ARG A 23 -20.96 8.99 1.49
CA ARG A 23 -21.66 10.26 1.71
C ARG A 23 -22.78 10.07 2.75
N TYR A 24 -22.94 11.05 3.64
CA TYR A 24 -23.93 11.00 4.72
C TYR A 24 -25.35 10.72 4.18
N LEU A 25 -26.04 9.75 4.80
CA LEU A 25 -27.40 9.31 4.46
C LEU A 25 -27.61 8.79 3.02
N THR A 26 -26.56 8.34 2.35
CA THR A 26 -26.66 7.69 1.04
C THR A 26 -25.79 6.44 0.99
N ASP A 27 -26.08 5.53 0.08
CA ASP A 27 -25.20 4.37 -0.20
C ASP A 27 -24.08 4.68 -1.20
N LEU A 28 -23.90 5.96 -1.56
CA LEU A 28 -22.87 6.39 -2.49
C LEU A 28 -21.49 6.34 -1.83
N MET A 29 -20.62 5.50 -2.39
CA MET A 29 -19.21 5.42 -2.05
C MET A 29 -18.38 6.26 -3.02
N GLU A 30 -17.54 7.15 -2.50
CA GLU A 30 -16.67 7.99 -3.31
C GLU A 30 -15.20 7.78 -2.95
N LYS A 31 -14.36 7.62 -3.98
CA LYS A 31 -12.92 7.57 -3.81
C LYS A 31 -12.42 8.99 -3.54
N VAL A 32 -11.99 9.25 -2.31
CA VAL A 32 -11.56 10.58 -1.85
C VAL A 32 -10.06 10.78 -1.96
N THR A 33 -9.28 9.70 -2.01
CA THR A 33 -7.82 9.77 -2.16
C THR A 33 -7.31 8.49 -2.80
N HIS A 34 -6.32 8.60 -3.68
CA HIS A 34 -5.55 7.47 -4.17
C HIS A 34 -4.07 7.85 -4.26
N ALA A 35 -3.18 6.91 -3.97
CA ALA A 35 -1.74 7.10 -4.11
C ALA A 35 -1.02 5.75 -4.20
N ASP A 36 0.12 5.78 -4.88
CA ASP A 36 1.10 4.71 -4.87
C ASP A 36 2.21 5.05 -3.87
N PHE A 37 2.45 4.15 -2.92
CA PHE A 37 3.47 4.30 -1.89
C PHE A 37 4.63 3.35 -2.16
N VAL A 38 5.84 3.89 -2.21
CA VAL A 38 7.06 3.07 -2.26
C VAL A 38 7.53 2.82 -0.83
N MET A 39 7.53 1.55 -0.43
CA MET A 39 7.99 1.11 0.88
C MET A 39 9.31 0.36 0.74
N VAL A 40 10.25 0.53 1.68
CA VAL A 40 11.54 -0.16 1.71
C VAL A 40 11.61 -1.04 2.96
N ALA A 41 11.91 -2.33 2.79
CA ALA A 41 12.12 -3.25 3.89
C ALA A 41 13.51 -3.02 4.50
N LEU A 42 13.55 -2.76 5.81
CA LEU A 42 14.79 -2.57 6.56
C LEU A 42 15.01 -3.71 7.57
N ASP A 43 16.27 -3.97 7.91
CA ASP A 43 16.67 -4.82 9.04
C ASP A 43 16.70 -4.03 10.36
N GLY A 44 17.16 -4.67 11.44
CA GLY A 44 17.26 -4.05 12.77
C GLY A 44 18.29 -2.92 12.87
N GLU A 45 19.19 -2.80 11.90
CA GLU A 45 20.18 -1.72 11.81
C GLU A 45 19.73 -0.60 10.85
N GLY A 46 18.53 -0.71 10.27
CA GLY A 46 18.02 0.25 9.31
C GLY A 46 18.59 0.07 7.89
N LYS A 47 19.23 -1.05 7.57
CA LYS A 47 19.75 -1.33 6.22
C LYS A 47 18.70 -2.07 5.38
N PRO A 48 18.61 -1.80 4.06
CA PRO A 48 17.66 -2.51 3.20
C PRO A 48 17.89 -4.03 3.19
N LYS A 49 16.83 -4.79 3.45
CA LYS A 49 16.85 -6.26 3.43
C LYS A 49 15.93 -6.84 2.34
N PRO A 50 16.24 -8.03 1.80
CA PRO A 50 15.35 -8.68 0.87
C PRO A 50 13.96 -8.94 1.44
N ILE A 51 12.93 -8.67 0.65
CA ILE A 51 11.55 -9.08 0.96
C ILE A 51 11.44 -10.59 0.71
N PRO A 52 10.90 -11.38 1.65
CA PRO A 52 10.67 -12.81 1.42
C PRO A 52 9.74 -13.05 0.24
N ALA A 53 9.99 -14.09 -0.55
CA ALA A 53 9.04 -14.52 -1.58
C ALA A 53 7.73 -14.98 -0.92
N GLU A 54 6.61 -14.66 -1.55
CA GLU A 54 5.30 -15.19 -1.17
C GLU A 54 5.34 -16.73 -1.33
N SER A 55 4.83 -17.45 -0.32
CA SER A 55 4.77 -18.93 -0.30
C SER A 55 3.51 -19.45 -0.97
#